data_AF-A0A166B4K3-F1
#
_entry.id   AF-A0A166B4K3-F1
#
_cell.length_a   1.000
_cell.length_b   1.000
_cell.length_c   1.000
_cell.angle_alpha   90.00
_cell.angle_beta   90.00
_cell.angle_gamma   90.00
#
_symmetry.space_group_name_H-M   'P 1'
#
loop_
_entity.id
_entity.type
_entity.pdbx_description
1 polymer ?
#
loop_
_entity_poly.entity_id
_entity_poly.type
_entity_poly.pdbx_seq_one_letter_code
_entity_poly.pdbx_strand_id
1 'polypeptide(L)'
;MPSSELSLDFSCLGDGSSLSSSLYESSPPSSVASDVNDINCDLESYYMEEVDQLWRTQQVKNSGEKRHDGLSVKYVRAFLKFTLLSCRRIVWSALFHACGMREFLVVLLFEIGSVSILFVLLIWCLLASAPAFQSVYSRFSAQYCKALSLTNAAYPDMFEELEDSVRESAINALNQSVSQQHYPSAERRFNLDVAKLLLQCSAIMYERYRADEEVHIEVPDARLNPRYPALPNPLVPGALGLSFKTETRTAAISRFANAHGLEYSTVSELNSQGEAFCGLFWSERGNFIILAYRGTAPTDFVEWSTDLSYELREGGTLIRGWDRVHKGFSEKAFPDHMPEGSRSPYDSIKLSVKTLAMHLLSNRLPGTKINVWTTGHSLGAAVASLMFSRQITEPLDFGDEIKFRDAYLFGMPVICNSLSKIAFDHSMKIDRHRTLWRITNGSDIVSTGVPHTGDQPDSKVAPCSPLSFAHLGTSINLGQPGVSSDSCTSSSTEPILLVSAAATTGKQKPTSSTRARAAWIAFAARLPILGRFYSHGTASYWLRLKELRPGAIKAGRLPKS
;
A
#
# COMPACT_ATOMS: atom_id res chain seq x y z
N MET A 1 45.17 30.94 -32.15
CA MET A 1 44.30 31.41 -31.06
C MET A 1 44.47 30.45 -29.89
N PRO A 2 45.23 30.82 -28.84
CA PRO A 2 45.69 29.89 -27.84
C PRO A 2 44.93 29.97 -26.51
N SER A 3 44.81 28.78 -25.91
CA SER A 3 44.83 28.40 -24.49
C SER A 3 45.08 29.48 -23.41
N SER A 4 44.38 29.36 -22.28
CA SER A 4 45.01 29.42 -20.96
C SER A 4 44.12 28.83 -19.86
N GLU A 5 44.69 27.86 -19.15
CA GLU A 5 44.32 27.41 -17.82
C GLU A 5 44.60 28.53 -16.80
N LEU A 6 43.86 28.55 -15.69
CA LEU A 6 44.28 29.24 -14.47
C LEU A 6 43.74 28.49 -13.25
N SER A 7 44.64 27.74 -12.63
CA SER A 7 44.63 27.34 -11.23
C SER A 7 44.80 28.57 -10.34
N LEU A 8 44.25 28.55 -9.12
CA LEU A 8 44.79 29.28 -7.98
C LEU A 8 44.25 28.67 -6.67
N ASP A 9 45.14 28.00 -5.95
CA ASP A 9 45.09 27.76 -4.51
C ASP A 9 45.22 29.08 -3.75
N PHE A 10 44.53 29.23 -2.62
CA PHE A 10 45.06 29.96 -1.47
C PHE A 10 44.44 29.46 -0.16
N SER A 11 45.28 28.86 0.65
CA SER A 11 45.07 28.56 2.06
C SER A 11 45.65 29.68 2.95
N CYS A 12 45.02 29.85 4.13
CA CYS A 12 45.58 30.27 5.43
C CYS A 12 45.30 31.71 5.95
N LEU A 13 45.07 31.71 7.28
CA LEU A 13 45.10 32.78 8.30
C LEU A 13 43.78 33.54 8.53
N GLY A 14 43.19 33.64 9.73
CA GLY A 14 43.59 33.19 11.06
C GLY A 14 42.61 33.71 12.14
N ASP A 15 42.54 32.96 13.24
CA ASP A 15 42.28 33.30 14.65
C ASP A 15 41.14 34.26 15.09
N GLY A 16 40.24 33.68 15.90
CA GLY A 16 40.24 33.95 17.34
C GLY A 16 39.32 35.05 17.89
N SER A 17 38.21 34.67 18.52
CA SER A 17 37.98 34.99 19.94
C SER A 17 36.70 34.35 20.49
N SER A 18 36.87 33.79 21.67
CA SER A 18 35.98 33.09 22.58
C SER A 18 34.89 33.97 23.21
N LEU A 19 33.74 33.38 23.53
CA LEU A 19 33.04 33.62 24.80
C LEU A 19 32.18 32.41 25.19
N SER A 20 32.19 32.13 26.49
CA SER A 20 31.96 30.88 27.18
C SER A 20 30.52 30.61 27.63
N SER A 21 30.11 29.35 27.49
CA SER A 21 29.54 28.46 28.52
C SER A 21 28.39 28.93 29.43
N SER A 22 27.28 28.17 29.46
CA SER A 22 26.85 27.48 30.69
C SER A 22 25.74 26.44 30.44
N LEU A 23 26.07 25.21 30.86
CA LEU A 23 25.25 24.30 31.70
C LEU A 23 23.91 23.78 31.15
N TYR A 24 23.91 22.52 30.68
CA TYR A 24 23.06 21.46 31.23
C TYR A 24 23.72 20.10 30.96
N GLU A 25 24.37 19.58 32.00
CA GLU A 25 24.95 18.25 32.07
C GLU A 25 23.96 17.41 32.89
N SER A 26 23.34 16.41 32.27
CA SER A 26 22.55 15.40 32.98
C SER A 26 23.03 14.02 32.56
N SER A 27 23.63 13.32 33.51
CA SER A 27 24.17 11.96 33.42
C SER A 27 23.10 10.95 32.99
N PRO A 28 23.48 9.83 32.34
CA PRO A 28 22.53 8.81 31.91
C PRO A 28 22.12 7.91 33.09
N PRO A 29 20.84 7.52 33.23
CA PRO A 29 20.48 6.48 34.16
C PRO A 29 20.83 5.11 33.58
N SER A 30 21.60 4.37 34.36
CA SER A 30 21.86 2.95 34.22
C SER A 30 20.61 2.11 34.56
N SER A 31 20.05 1.38 33.60
CA SER A 31 19.43 0.07 33.84
C SER A 31 19.09 -0.64 32.53
N VAL A 32 19.99 -1.52 32.12
CA VAL A 32 19.86 -2.47 31.01
C VAL A 32 18.95 -3.61 31.47
N ALA A 33 17.65 -3.58 31.12
CA ALA A 33 16.72 -4.74 31.05
C ALA A 33 15.23 -4.40 30.76
N SER A 34 14.86 -3.28 30.12
CA SER A 34 13.43 -2.92 29.88
C SER A 34 13.01 -2.63 28.43
N ASP A 35 13.90 -2.69 27.44
CA ASP A 35 13.72 -1.96 26.16
C ASP A 35 12.82 -2.61 25.10
N VAL A 36 12.30 -3.83 25.32
CA VAL A 36 11.47 -4.51 24.30
C VAL A 36 10.02 -3.96 24.26
N ASN A 37 9.58 -3.27 25.32
CA ASN A 37 8.23 -2.67 25.37
C ASN A 37 8.16 -1.22 24.86
N ASP A 38 9.26 -0.58 24.49
CA ASP A 38 9.28 0.87 24.22
C ASP A 38 8.88 1.23 22.78
N ILE A 39 9.43 0.52 21.77
CA ILE A 39 9.17 0.87 20.36
C ILE A 39 7.71 0.69 19.94
N ASN A 40 7.05 -0.36 20.45
CA ASN A 40 5.64 -0.59 20.14
C ASN A 40 4.76 0.50 20.78
N CYS A 41 5.11 0.98 21.98
CA CYS A 41 4.42 2.10 22.62
C CYS A 41 4.60 3.39 21.83
N ASP A 42 5.81 3.67 21.33
CA ASP A 42 6.08 4.83 20.49
C ASP A 42 5.27 4.78 19.19
N LEU A 43 5.31 3.66 18.47
CA LEU A 43 4.57 3.49 17.22
C LEU A 43 3.06 3.58 17.44
N GLU A 44 2.55 2.96 18.50
CA GLU A 44 1.13 3.05 18.87
C GLU A 44 0.75 4.49 19.24
N SER A 45 1.59 5.21 19.98
CA SER A 45 1.34 6.62 20.32
C SER A 45 1.19 7.48 19.07
N TYR A 46 2.08 7.31 18.08
CA TYR A 46 2.03 8.07 16.86
C TYR A 46 0.78 7.79 16.04
N TYR A 47 0.40 6.52 15.98
CA TYR A 47 -0.82 6.07 15.32
C TYR A 47 -2.08 6.60 16.03
N MET A 48 -2.11 6.56 17.36
CA MET A 48 -3.26 6.96 18.16
C MET A 48 -3.52 8.46 18.12
N GLU A 49 -2.46 9.28 17.99
CA GLU A 49 -2.59 10.70 17.71
C GLU A 49 -3.30 10.98 16.37
N GLU A 50 -2.96 10.23 15.30
CA GLU A 50 -3.65 10.36 14.00
C GLU A 50 -5.12 9.94 14.12
N VAL A 51 -5.40 8.84 14.82
CA VAL A 51 -6.77 8.35 15.05
C VAL A 51 -7.61 9.37 15.82
N ASP A 52 -7.07 9.94 16.91
CA ASP A 52 -7.76 10.96 17.70
C ASP A 52 -8.07 12.21 16.85
N GLN A 53 -7.15 12.63 15.98
CA GLN A 53 -7.35 13.74 15.07
C GLN A 53 -8.49 13.48 14.06
N LEU A 54 -8.53 12.28 13.47
CA LEU A 54 -9.60 11.88 12.56
C LEU A 54 -10.96 11.89 13.28
N TRP A 55 -10.99 11.41 14.52
CA TRP A 55 -12.20 11.40 15.34
C TRP A 55 -12.70 12.82 15.66
N ARG A 56 -11.80 13.73 16.06
CA ARG A 56 -12.15 15.15 16.33
C ARG A 56 -12.69 15.85 15.09
N THR A 57 -12.03 15.68 13.94
CA THR A 57 -12.46 16.25 12.66
C THR A 57 -13.87 15.80 12.30
N GLN A 58 -14.20 14.55 12.61
CA GLN A 58 -15.53 13.99 12.38
C GLN A 58 -16.57 14.53 13.38
N GLN A 59 -16.25 14.66 14.66
CA GLN A 59 -17.17 15.25 15.64
C GLN A 59 -17.56 16.67 15.26
N VAL A 60 -16.61 17.48 14.77
CA VAL A 60 -16.90 18.83 14.26
C VAL A 60 -17.86 18.78 13.07
N LYS A 61 -17.63 17.88 12.09
CA LYS A 61 -18.53 17.70 10.94
C LYS A 61 -19.93 17.23 11.36
N ASN A 62 -20.02 16.34 12.33
CA ASN A 62 -21.28 15.74 12.78
C ASN A 62 -22.03 16.59 13.83
N SER A 63 -21.38 17.57 14.45
CA SER A 63 -22.03 18.46 15.45
C SER A 63 -23.19 19.30 14.87
N GLY A 64 -23.27 19.41 13.53
CA GLY A 64 -24.42 20.00 12.82
C GLY A 64 -25.49 19.01 12.35
N GLU A 65 -25.18 17.69 12.31
CA GLU A 65 -26.08 16.63 11.83
C GLU A 65 -26.40 15.65 12.98
N LYS A 66 -27.54 15.86 13.65
CA LYS A 66 -28.11 14.87 14.58
C LYS A 66 -28.62 13.66 13.78
N ARG A 67 -27.76 12.71 13.40
CA ARG A 67 -28.22 11.37 12.97
C ARG A 67 -27.12 10.32 13.10
N HIS A 68 -27.41 9.29 13.90
CA HIS A 68 -26.82 7.96 13.71
C HIS A 68 -27.38 7.41 12.39
N ASP A 69 -26.81 7.85 11.26
CA ASP A 69 -27.12 7.24 9.98
C ASP A 69 -26.56 5.82 9.98
N GLY A 70 -27.42 4.83 9.80
CA GLY A 70 -26.97 3.45 9.62
C GLY A 70 -26.06 3.33 8.39
N LEU A 71 -25.17 2.33 8.40
CA LEU A 71 -24.21 2.07 7.32
C LEU A 71 -24.85 2.06 5.92
N SER A 72 -26.07 1.53 5.81
CA SER A 72 -26.84 1.54 4.56
C SER A 72 -27.17 2.95 4.06
N VAL A 73 -27.49 3.88 4.96
CA VAL A 73 -27.76 5.29 4.61
C VAL A 73 -26.46 5.97 4.14
N LYS A 74 -25.32 5.66 4.77
CA LYS A 74 -23.99 6.13 4.32
C LYS A 74 -23.73 5.71 2.87
N TYR A 75 -23.97 4.44 2.53
CA TYR A 75 -23.76 3.92 1.18
C TYR A 75 -24.70 4.54 0.14
N VAL A 76 -26.00 4.63 0.43
CA VAL A 76 -26.97 5.24 -0.48
C VAL A 76 -26.65 6.72 -0.69
N ARG A 77 -26.31 7.47 0.36
CA ARG A 77 -25.90 8.87 0.25
C ARG A 77 -24.64 9.04 -0.60
N ALA A 78 -23.63 8.19 -0.39
CA ALA A 78 -22.41 8.20 -1.18
C ALA A 78 -22.69 7.94 -2.67
N PHE A 79 -23.56 6.97 -2.98
CA PHE A 79 -23.98 6.67 -4.34
C PHE A 79 -24.69 7.86 -4.99
N LEU A 80 -25.70 8.42 -4.32
CA LEU A 80 -26.46 9.58 -4.84
C LEU A 80 -25.55 10.79 -5.07
N LYS A 81 -24.61 11.05 -4.15
CA LYS A 81 -23.62 12.11 -4.30
C LYS A 81 -22.73 11.86 -5.52
N PHE A 82 -22.23 10.64 -5.69
CA PHE A 82 -21.42 10.27 -6.85
C PHE A 82 -22.20 10.48 -8.15
N THR A 83 -23.43 9.94 -8.25
CA THR A 83 -24.28 10.08 -9.44
C THR A 83 -24.56 11.55 -9.76
N LEU A 84 -24.88 12.38 -8.76
CA LEU A 84 -25.11 13.80 -8.98
C LEU A 84 -23.85 14.52 -9.50
N LEU A 85 -22.68 14.20 -8.94
CA LEU A 85 -21.41 14.75 -9.40
C LEU A 85 -21.08 14.29 -10.83
N SER A 86 -21.33 13.02 -11.17
CA SER A 86 -21.19 12.48 -12.53
C SER A 86 -22.09 13.21 -13.52
N CYS A 87 -23.37 13.39 -13.20
CA CYS A 87 -24.30 14.16 -14.04
C CYS A 87 -23.80 15.60 -14.23
N ARG A 88 -23.36 16.26 -13.16
CA ARG A 88 -22.79 17.61 -13.23
C ARG A 88 -21.56 17.66 -14.15
N ARG A 89 -20.66 16.68 -14.05
CA ARG A 89 -19.45 16.61 -14.89
C ARG A 89 -19.80 16.40 -16.36
N ILE A 90 -20.72 15.49 -16.69
CA ILE A 90 -21.20 15.29 -18.06
C ILE A 90 -21.79 16.58 -18.63
N VAL A 91 -22.68 17.25 -17.88
CA VAL A 91 -23.30 18.52 -18.31
C VAL A 91 -22.25 19.60 -18.50
N TRP A 92 -21.30 19.73 -17.57
CA TRP A 92 -20.21 20.70 -17.67
C TRP A 92 -19.33 20.45 -18.89
N SER A 93 -18.93 19.19 -19.14
CA SER A 93 -18.16 18.80 -20.32
C SER A 93 -18.91 19.06 -21.62
N ALA A 94 -20.23 18.87 -21.65
CA ALA A 94 -21.07 19.15 -22.82
C ALA A 94 -21.20 20.67 -23.10
N LEU A 95 -21.43 21.48 -22.06
CA LEU A 95 -21.69 22.92 -22.20
C LEU A 95 -20.42 23.69 -22.56
N PHE A 96 -19.33 23.46 -21.84
CA PHE A 96 -18.14 24.31 -21.94
C PHE A 96 -17.14 23.83 -23.01
N HIS A 97 -17.47 22.78 -23.78
CA HIS A 97 -16.62 22.21 -24.83
C HIS A 97 -15.14 22.09 -24.41
N ALA A 98 -14.90 21.80 -23.13
CA ALA A 98 -13.56 21.81 -22.57
C ALA A 98 -12.68 20.69 -23.16
N CYS A 99 -13.29 19.75 -23.89
CA CYS A 99 -12.61 18.66 -24.57
C CYS A 99 -13.26 18.39 -25.93
N GLY A 100 -12.52 17.81 -26.88
CA GLY A 100 -13.06 17.40 -28.18
C GLY A 100 -14.14 16.31 -28.05
N MET A 101 -14.87 16.05 -29.15
CA MET A 101 -15.96 15.05 -29.17
C MET A 101 -15.52 13.66 -28.69
N ARG A 102 -14.27 13.27 -28.98
CA ARG A 102 -13.70 11.98 -28.55
C ARG A 102 -13.56 11.92 -27.03
N GLU A 103 -12.96 12.95 -26.44
CA GLU A 103 -12.78 13.05 -25.00
C GLU A 103 -14.12 13.13 -24.27
N PHE A 104 -15.09 13.87 -24.83
CA PHE A 104 -16.46 13.91 -24.31
C PHE A 104 -17.10 12.51 -24.29
N LEU A 105 -17.01 11.75 -25.40
CA LEU A 105 -17.54 10.39 -25.46
C LEU A 105 -16.87 9.46 -24.44
N VAL A 106 -15.55 9.59 -24.23
CA VAL A 106 -14.83 8.81 -23.22
C VAL A 106 -15.32 9.15 -21.82
N VAL A 107 -15.45 10.43 -21.49
CA VAL A 107 -15.99 10.88 -20.20
C VAL A 107 -17.41 10.34 -20.00
N LEU A 108 -18.27 10.47 -21.01
CA LEU A 108 -19.64 9.98 -20.95
C LEU A 108 -19.71 8.47 -20.70
N LEU A 109 -18.95 7.68 -21.46
CA LEU A 109 -18.90 6.22 -21.31
C LEU A 109 -18.31 5.82 -19.96
N PHE A 110 -17.25 6.49 -19.50
CA PHE A 110 -16.65 6.23 -18.20
C PHE A 110 -17.63 6.51 -17.07
N GLU A 111 -18.34 7.63 -17.10
CA GLU A 111 -19.31 7.99 -16.06
C GLU A 111 -20.50 7.04 -16.03
N ILE A 112 -21.07 6.70 -17.20
CA ILE A 112 -22.15 5.71 -17.29
C ILE A 112 -21.68 4.35 -16.76
N GLY A 113 -20.48 3.92 -17.17
CA GLY A 113 -19.87 2.67 -16.70
C GLY A 113 -19.67 2.66 -15.19
N SER A 114 -19.08 3.73 -14.64
CA SER A 114 -18.78 3.88 -13.21
C SER A 114 -20.05 3.91 -12.37
N VAL A 115 -21.08 4.67 -12.78
CA VAL A 115 -22.38 4.68 -12.09
C VAL A 115 -23.04 3.29 -12.14
N SER A 116 -22.96 2.59 -13.27
CA SER A 116 -23.53 1.24 -13.40
C SER A 116 -22.82 0.22 -12.51
N ILE A 117 -21.48 0.25 -12.46
CA ILE A 117 -20.68 -0.61 -11.60
C ILE A 117 -20.96 -0.29 -10.13
N LEU A 118 -20.98 1.00 -9.75
CA LEU A 118 -21.30 1.42 -8.39
C LEU A 118 -22.72 1.03 -7.99
N PHE A 119 -23.69 1.04 -8.90
CA PHE A 119 -25.04 0.59 -8.56
C PHE A 119 -25.06 -0.91 -8.19
N VAL A 120 -24.36 -1.76 -8.95
CA VAL A 120 -24.22 -3.18 -8.63
C VAL A 120 -23.46 -3.38 -7.31
N LEU A 121 -22.37 -2.63 -7.10
CA LEU A 121 -21.61 -2.67 -5.86
C LEU A 121 -22.42 -2.15 -4.66
N LEU A 122 -23.30 -1.18 -4.84
CA LEU A 122 -24.19 -0.69 -3.79
C LEU A 122 -25.11 -1.82 -3.33
N ILE A 123 -25.76 -2.52 -4.26
CA ILE A 123 -26.61 -3.67 -3.95
C ILE A 123 -25.81 -4.74 -3.19
N TRP A 124 -24.63 -5.08 -3.71
CA TRP A 124 -23.74 -6.04 -3.06
C TRP A 124 -23.33 -5.60 -1.64
N CYS A 125 -22.89 -4.36 -1.46
CA CYS A 125 -22.45 -3.84 -0.16
C CYS A 125 -23.62 -3.77 0.84
N LEU A 126 -24.83 -3.44 0.39
CA LEU A 126 -26.04 -3.47 1.23
C LEU A 126 -26.39 -4.90 1.66
N LEU A 127 -26.28 -5.88 0.77
CA LEU A 127 -26.50 -7.29 1.10
C LEU A 127 -25.41 -7.81 2.04
N ALA A 128 -24.15 -7.51 1.75
CA ALA A 128 -23.01 -7.97 2.52
C ALA A 128 -22.92 -7.31 3.90
N SER A 129 -23.38 -6.07 4.05
CA SER A 129 -23.48 -5.39 5.35
C SER A 129 -24.71 -5.80 6.16
N ALA A 130 -25.63 -6.59 5.61
CA ALA A 130 -26.78 -7.06 6.36
C ALA A 130 -26.34 -8.00 7.50
N PRO A 131 -26.81 -7.81 8.75
CA PRO A 131 -26.41 -8.63 9.89
C PRO A 131 -26.61 -10.14 9.68
N ALA A 132 -27.68 -10.51 8.97
CA ALA A 132 -27.95 -11.91 8.62
C ALA A 132 -26.86 -12.49 7.71
N PHE A 133 -26.42 -11.75 6.70
CA PHE A 133 -25.33 -12.18 5.82
C PHE A 133 -24.03 -12.30 6.60
N GLN A 134 -23.68 -11.31 7.43
CA GLN A 134 -22.47 -11.33 8.25
C GLN A 134 -22.46 -12.51 9.23
N SER A 135 -23.60 -12.83 9.86
CA SER A 135 -23.72 -14.00 10.75
C SER A 135 -23.57 -15.33 10.00
N VAL A 136 -24.17 -15.45 8.82
CA VAL A 136 -24.03 -16.66 7.97
C VAL A 136 -22.60 -16.79 7.46
N TYR A 137 -22.02 -15.69 6.98
CA TYR A 137 -20.68 -15.67 6.42
C TYR A 137 -19.62 -15.94 7.49
N SER A 138 -19.71 -15.34 8.69
CA SER A 138 -18.77 -15.61 9.78
C SER A 138 -18.76 -17.08 10.19
N ARG A 139 -19.94 -17.72 10.28
CA ARG A 139 -20.04 -19.18 10.54
C ARG A 139 -19.42 -20.01 9.42
N PHE A 140 -19.76 -19.68 8.17
CA PHE A 140 -19.20 -20.33 6.99
C PHE A 140 -17.67 -20.16 6.96
N SER A 141 -17.16 -18.95 7.21
CA SER A 141 -15.75 -18.63 7.17
C SER A 141 -14.99 -19.32 8.28
N ALA A 142 -15.52 -19.36 9.51
CA ALA A 142 -14.94 -20.12 10.61
C ALA A 142 -14.80 -21.61 10.28
N GLN A 143 -15.80 -22.19 9.59
CA GLN A 143 -15.81 -23.61 9.26
C GLN A 143 -14.95 -23.97 8.05
N TYR A 144 -14.91 -23.12 7.02
CA TYR A 144 -14.34 -23.48 5.71
C TYR A 144 -13.20 -22.57 5.24
N CYS A 145 -13.12 -21.34 5.73
CA CYS A 145 -12.19 -20.31 5.27
C CYS A 145 -11.25 -19.79 6.36
N LYS A 146 -11.05 -20.53 7.45
CA LYS A 146 -10.13 -20.17 8.56
C LYS A 146 -10.45 -18.80 9.19
N ALA A 147 -11.73 -18.45 9.25
CA ALA A 147 -12.22 -17.16 9.77
C ALA A 147 -11.67 -15.93 9.01
N LEU A 148 -11.29 -16.08 7.74
CA LEU A 148 -10.82 -14.98 6.90
C LEU A 148 -11.98 -14.15 6.32
N SER A 149 -11.64 -12.92 5.96
CA SER A 149 -12.48 -11.97 5.24
C SER A 149 -12.85 -12.49 3.84
N LEU A 150 -13.90 -11.91 3.25
CA LEU A 150 -14.35 -12.24 1.89
C LEU A 150 -13.23 -12.10 0.85
N THR A 151 -12.28 -11.20 1.07
CA THR A 151 -11.15 -10.95 0.16
C THR A 151 -10.27 -12.18 -0.01
N ASN A 152 -9.95 -12.87 1.09
CA ASN A 152 -9.01 -13.99 1.08
C ASN A 152 -9.70 -15.37 1.23
N ALA A 153 -11.03 -15.40 1.42
CA ALA A 153 -11.80 -16.63 1.59
C ALA A 153 -11.74 -17.61 0.41
N ALA A 154 -11.47 -17.13 -0.79
CA ALA A 154 -11.34 -17.96 -1.98
C ALA A 154 -10.15 -18.95 -1.87
N TYR A 155 -9.09 -18.56 -1.17
CA TYR A 155 -7.88 -19.38 -1.02
C TYR A 155 -7.20 -19.15 0.34
N PRO A 156 -7.80 -19.65 1.43
CA PRO A 156 -7.33 -19.35 2.80
C PRO A 156 -5.96 -19.94 3.10
N ASP A 157 -5.56 -20.98 2.37
CA ASP A 157 -4.28 -21.67 2.56
C ASP A 157 -3.08 -20.83 2.08
N MET A 158 -3.30 -19.69 1.40
CA MET A 158 -2.19 -18.87 0.90
C MET A 158 -1.23 -18.42 1.99
N PHE A 159 -1.69 -18.22 3.23
CA PHE A 159 -0.85 -17.74 4.35
C PHE A 159 0.00 -18.83 5.00
N GLU A 160 -0.27 -20.10 4.73
CA GLU A 160 0.46 -21.26 5.30
C GLU A 160 1.34 -21.96 4.27
N GLU A 161 1.14 -21.69 2.99
CA GLU A 161 1.82 -22.37 1.88
C GLU A 161 3.20 -21.79 1.52
N LEU A 162 3.67 -20.74 2.19
CA LEU A 162 5.00 -20.20 1.94
C LEU A 162 6.04 -21.14 2.56
N GLU A 163 6.73 -21.90 1.73
CA GLU A 163 7.80 -22.82 2.16
C GLU A 163 8.88 -22.06 2.97
N ASP A 164 9.37 -22.68 4.04
CA ASP A 164 10.38 -22.06 4.93
C ASP A 164 11.63 -21.62 4.15
N SER A 165 12.06 -22.42 3.16
CA SER A 165 13.20 -22.08 2.29
C SER A 165 12.98 -20.82 1.47
N VAL A 166 11.75 -20.62 0.95
CA VAL A 166 11.34 -19.42 0.22
C VAL A 166 11.24 -18.23 1.16
N ARG A 167 10.68 -18.41 2.35
CA ARG A 167 10.59 -17.36 3.39
C ARG A 167 11.97 -16.89 3.81
N GLU A 168 12.88 -17.81 4.12
CA GLU A 168 14.26 -17.49 4.51
C GLU A 168 15.02 -16.80 3.37
N SER A 169 14.88 -17.30 2.13
CA SER A 169 15.43 -16.65 0.94
C SER A 169 14.91 -15.21 0.79
N ALA A 170 13.61 -14.99 0.97
CA ALA A 170 13.01 -13.66 0.91
C ALA A 170 13.58 -12.74 2.00
N ILE A 171 13.59 -13.18 3.26
CA ILE A 171 14.14 -12.42 4.39
C ILE A 171 15.62 -12.09 4.16
N ASN A 172 16.41 -13.05 3.68
CA ASN A 172 17.81 -12.81 3.34
C ASN A 172 17.96 -11.75 2.24
N ALA A 173 17.13 -11.80 1.20
CA ALA A 173 17.13 -10.80 0.14
C ALA A 173 16.70 -9.40 0.63
N LEU A 174 15.75 -9.31 1.56
CA LEU A 174 15.31 -8.04 2.17
C LEU A 174 16.42 -7.39 3.01
N ASN A 175 17.28 -8.20 3.64
CA ASN A 175 18.42 -7.76 4.45
C ASN A 175 19.64 -7.30 3.63
N GLN A 176 19.78 -7.74 2.37
CA GLN A 176 20.97 -7.45 1.56
C GLN A 176 21.22 -5.94 1.40
N SER A 177 22.47 -5.52 1.65
CA SER A 177 22.87 -4.13 1.47
C SER A 177 22.84 -3.73 -0.01
N VAL A 178 22.71 -2.43 -0.28
CA VAL A 178 22.77 -1.89 -1.65
C VAL A 178 24.12 -2.22 -2.31
N SER A 179 25.22 -2.17 -1.56
CA SER A 179 26.58 -2.44 -2.08
C SER A 179 26.82 -3.91 -2.42
N GLN A 180 26.13 -4.83 -1.76
CA GLN A 180 26.21 -6.27 -2.03
C GLN A 180 25.45 -6.68 -3.29
N GLN A 181 24.54 -5.82 -3.79
CA GLN A 181 23.85 -6.01 -5.06
C GLN A 181 24.68 -5.48 -6.22
N HIS A 182 25.85 -6.10 -6.45
CA HIS A 182 26.69 -5.78 -7.60
C HIS A 182 26.13 -6.50 -8.84
N TYR A 183 25.20 -5.84 -9.55
CA TYR A 183 24.66 -6.34 -10.80
C TYR A 183 25.31 -5.62 -11.99
N PRO A 184 25.57 -6.32 -13.11
CA PRO A 184 25.93 -5.63 -14.34
C PRO A 184 24.83 -4.62 -14.68
N SER A 185 25.23 -3.39 -15.01
CA SER A 185 24.40 -2.18 -15.19
C SER A 185 23.21 -2.30 -16.17
N ALA A 186 23.07 -3.45 -16.86
CA ALA A 186 22.11 -3.69 -17.93
C ALA A 186 20.99 -4.69 -17.60
N GLU A 187 21.03 -5.43 -16.48
CA GLU A 187 20.04 -6.47 -16.15
C GLU A 187 19.27 -6.16 -14.86
N ARG A 188 17.93 -6.09 -14.94
CA ARG A 188 17.08 -5.96 -13.75
C ARG A 188 16.66 -7.34 -13.24
N ARG A 189 16.59 -7.51 -11.92
CA ARG A 189 16.21 -8.80 -11.30
C ARG A 189 14.91 -8.67 -10.53
N PHE A 190 13.93 -9.50 -10.88
CA PHE A 190 12.68 -9.62 -10.14
C PHE A 190 12.79 -10.82 -9.20
N ASN A 191 12.79 -10.58 -7.88
CA ASN A 191 12.93 -11.64 -6.89
C ASN A 191 11.56 -12.25 -6.56
N LEU A 192 11.35 -13.50 -6.98
CA LEU A 192 10.09 -14.23 -6.78
C LEU A 192 9.80 -14.52 -5.30
N ASP A 193 10.84 -14.75 -4.50
CA ASP A 193 10.69 -15.10 -3.08
C ASP A 193 10.21 -13.86 -2.30
N VAL A 194 10.83 -12.70 -2.58
CA VAL A 194 10.39 -11.40 -2.05
C VAL A 194 8.97 -11.06 -2.52
N ALA A 195 8.64 -11.26 -3.80
CA ALA A 195 7.31 -11.00 -4.33
C ALA A 195 6.22 -11.83 -3.61
N LYS A 196 6.49 -13.11 -3.31
CA LYS A 196 5.55 -13.99 -2.58
C LYS A 196 5.31 -13.50 -1.16
N LEU A 197 6.38 -13.19 -0.41
CA LEU A 197 6.27 -12.68 0.96
C LEU A 197 5.53 -11.33 1.00
N LEU A 198 5.88 -10.41 0.11
CA LEU A 198 5.25 -9.09 0.04
C LEU A 198 3.77 -9.15 -0.40
N LEU A 199 3.40 -10.11 -1.27
CA LEU A 199 1.99 -10.35 -1.59
C LEU A 199 1.22 -10.83 -0.35
N GLN A 200 1.77 -11.76 0.45
CA GLN A 200 1.13 -12.20 1.68
C GLN A 200 0.99 -11.04 2.68
N CYS A 201 2.04 -10.22 2.84
CA CYS A 201 1.99 -9.01 3.68
C CYS A 201 0.91 -8.03 3.18
N SER A 202 0.73 -7.86 1.87
CA SER A 202 -0.36 -7.03 1.32
C SER A 202 -1.74 -7.66 1.54
N ALA A 203 -1.85 -8.99 1.40
CA ALA A 203 -3.11 -9.72 1.49
C ALA A 203 -3.61 -9.84 2.94
N ILE A 204 -2.73 -10.03 3.92
CA ILE A 204 -3.13 -10.17 5.32
C ILE A 204 -3.70 -8.87 5.89
N MET A 205 -3.34 -7.71 5.31
CA MET A 205 -3.86 -6.40 5.73
C MET A 205 -5.39 -6.31 5.60
N TYR A 206 -6.01 -7.11 4.73
CA TYR A 206 -7.48 -7.17 4.63
C TYR A 206 -8.14 -7.82 5.84
N GLU A 207 -7.40 -8.60 6.63
CA GLU A 207 -7.88 -9.35 7.80
C GLU A 207 -7.93 -8.51 9.09
N ARG A 208 -7.71 -7.20 8.99
CA ARG A 208 -7.97 -6.28 10.10
C ARG A 208 -9.47 -6.25 10.37
N TYR A 209 -9.85 -6.62 11.58
CA TYR A 209 -11.24 -6.63 12.04
C TYR A 209 -11.81 -5.20 12.08
N ARG A 210 -13.05 -5.02 11.64
CA ARG A 210 -13.72 -3.71 11.75
C ARG A 210 -14.49 -3.59 13.07
N ALA A 211 -14.51 -2.38 13.62
CA ALA A 211 -15.14 -2.10 14.90
C ALA A 211 -16.68 -2.09 14.88
N ASP A 212 -17.27 -1.93 13.71
CA ASP A 212 -18.72 -1.95 13.47
C ASP A 212 -19.29 -3.38 13.39
N GLU A 213 -18.43 -4.40 13.28
CA GLU A 213 -18.76 -5.79 13.57
C GLU A 213 -18.70 -6.03 15.09
N GLU A 214 -19.46 -5.28 15.90
CA GLU A 214 -19.69 -5.62 17.30
C GLU A 214 -20.51 -6.92 17.38
N VAL A 215 -19.83 -8.07 17.20
CA VAL A 215 -20.22 -9.27 17.91
C VAL A 215 -19.87 -8.97 19.37
N HIS A 216 -20.88 -8.93 20.24
CA HIS A 216 -20.72 -8.88 21.69
C HIS A 216 -19.76 -9.98 22.14
N ILE A 217 -18.47 -9.67 22.23
CA ILE A 217 -17.57 -10.39 23.11
C ILE A 217 -17.85 -9.75 24.47
N GLU A 218 -18.59 -10.46 25.32
CA GLU A 218 -18.71 -10.13 26.73
C GLU A 218 -17.29 -10.05 27.30
N VAL A 219 -16.78 -8.84 27.48
CA VAL A 219 -15.53 -8.60 28.19
C VAL A 219 -15.84 -8.84 29.67
N PRO A 220 -15.18 -9.81 30.34
CA PRO A 220 -15.33 -9.98 31.78
C PRO A 220 -14.93 -8.68 32.47
N ASP A 221 -15.83 -8.18 33.31
CA ASP A 221 -15.76 -6.89 33.98
C ASP A 221 -14.36 -6.64 34.58
N ALA A 222 -13.57 -5.75 33.94
CA ALA A 222 -12.18 -5.46 34.30
C ALA A 222 -12.03 -4.69 35.63
N ARG A 223 -13.09 -4.61 36.43
CA ARG A 223 -13.13 -3.93 37.73
C ARG A 223 -12.50 -4.73 38.88
N LEU A 224 -11.93 -5.91 38.63
CA LEU A 224 -11.51 -6.84 39.68
C LEU A 224 -10.01 -7.18 39.73
N ASN A 225 -9.12 -6.51 39.00
CA ASN A 225 -7.68 -6.85 39.04
C ASN A 225 -6.83 -5.74 39.71
N PRO A 226 -6.47 -5.86 41.01
CA PRO A 226 -5.83 -4.79 41.79
C PRO A 226 -4.30 -4.71 41.61
N ARG A 227 -3.75 -5.10 40.45
CA ARG A 227 -2.29 -5.20 40.23
C ARG A 227 -1.60 -3.98 39.61
N TYR A 228 -2.30 -2.87 39.35
CA TYR A 228 -1.68 -1.66 38.82
C TYR A 228 -1.68 -0.54 39.88
N PRO A 229 -0.51 -0.07 40.36
CA PRO A 229 -0.45 1.11 41.20
C PRO A 229 -0.86 2.34 40.39
N ALA A 230 -1.69 3.19 40.99
CA ALA A 230 -2.21 4.41 40.39
C ALA A 230 -1.05 5.35 39.98
N LEU A 231 -0.92 5.61 38.69
CA LEU A 231 -0.04 6.67 38.15
C LEU A 231 -0.58 8.05 38.55
N PRO A 232 0.26 8.97 39.05
CA PRO A 232 -0.16 10.32 39.42
C PRO A 232 -0.15 11.22 38.17
N ASN A 233 -1.22 11.13 37.37
CA ASN A 233 -1.82 12.20 36.54
C ASN A 233 -2.85 11.57 35.59
N PRO A 234 -4.04 12.18 35.40
CA PRO A 234 -5.09 11.60 34.58
C PRO A 234 -4.75 11.78 33.08
N LEU A 235 -3.97 10.86 32.53
CA LEU A 235 -3.94 10.64 31.08
C LEU A 235 -5.36 10.22 30.65
N VAL A 236 -6.02 11.14 29.96
CA VAL A 236 -7.23 11.03 29.14
C VAL A 236 -8.05 9.74 29.36
N PRO A 237 -9.25 9.83 29.96
CA PRO A 237 -10.19 8.70 30.03
C PRO A 237 -10.53 8.23 28.60
N GLY A 238 -9.86 7.17 28.12
CA GLY A 238 -10.07 6.65 26.76
C GLY A 238 -8.87 5.91 26.15
N ALA A 239 -7.63 6.26 26.54
CA ALA A 239 -6.41 5.69 25.93
C ALA A 239 -6.29 4.17 26.12
N LEU A 240 -6.54 3.68 27.35
CA LEU A 240 -6.52 2.24 27.67
C LEU A 240 -7.63 1.46 26.93
N GLY A 241 -8.80 2.06 26.73
CA GLY A 241 -9.92 1.43 26.02
C GLY A 241 -9.74 1.38 24.50
N LEU A 242 -8.98 2.32 23.93
CA LEU A 242 -8.63 2.34 22.51
C LEU A 242 -7.47 1.38 22.21
N SER A 243 -6.45 1.29 23.07
CA SER A 243 -5.31 0.38 22.90
C SER A 243 -5.73 -1.09 22.88
N PHE A 244 -6.57 -1.50 23.86
CA PHE A 244 -7.14 -2.87 23.88
C PHE A 244 -7.98 -3.19 22.63
N LYS A 245 -8.72 -2.20 22.10
CA LYS A 245 -9.49 -2.36 20.85
C LYS A 245 -8.57 -2.52 19.64
N THR A 246 -7.43 -1.83 19.59
CA THR A 246 -6.46 -1.92 18.49
C THR A 246 -5.82 -3.31 18.42
N GLU A 247 -5.43 -3.88 19.57
CA GLU A 247 -4.80 -5.21 19.65
C GLU A 247 -5.75 -6.33 19.15
N THR A 248 -7.04 -6.26 19.51
CA THR A 248 -8.04 -7.19 18.95
C THR A 248 -8.26 -7.04 17.44
N ARG A 249 -8.12 -5.82 16.89
CA ARG A 249 -8.38 -5.58 15.46
C ARG A 249 -7.29 -6.14 14.55
N THR A 250 -6.05 -6.23 15.03
CA THR A 250 -4.88 -6.63 14.24
C THR A 250 -4.41 -8.05 14.54
N ALA A 251 -5.09 -8.79 15.42
CA ALA A 251 -4.67 -10.10 15.89
C ALA A 251 -4.33 -11.12 14.77
N ALA A 252 -5.08 -11.13 13.67
CA ALA A 252 -4.77 -12.01 12.53
C ALA A 252 -3.45 -11.62 11.84
N ILE A 253 -3.19 -10.32 11.72
CA ILE A 253 -1.96 -9.76 11.13
C ILE A 253 -0.76 -10.05 12.03
N SER A 254 -0.89 -9.82 13.34
CA SER A 254 0.19 -10.10 14.30
C SER A 254 0.50 -11.60 14.38
N ARG A 255 -0.51 -12.48 14.34
CA ARG A 255 -0.29 -13.94 14.26
C ARG A 255 0.48 -14.33 13.00
N PHE A 256 0.11 -13.76 11.85
CA PHE A 256 0.84 -13.97 10.59
C PHE A 256 2.27 -13.47 10.70
N ALA A 257 2.49 -12.24 11.19
CA ALA A 257 3.83 -11.67 11.34
C ALA A 257 4.72 -12.58 12.21
N ASN A 258 4.22 -12.97 13.39
CA ASN A 258 4.95 -13.84 14.33
C ASN A 258 5.28 -15.21 13.72
N ALA A 259 4.35 -15.81 12.96
CA ALA A 259 4.59 -17.07 12.26
C ALA A 259 5.69 -16.98 11.19
N HIS A 260 5.99 -15.77 10.71
CA HIS A 260 7.05 -15.49 9.75
C HIS A 260 8.32 -14.91 10.39
N GLY A 261 8.41 -14.84 11.72
CA GLY A 261 9.54 -14.24 12.43
C GLY A 261 9.63 -12.72 12.25
N LEU A 262 8.48 -12.09 12.03
CA LEU A 262 8.31 -10.66 11.86
C LEU A 262 7.47 -10.08 13.00
N GLU A 263 7.67 -8.81 13.26
CA GLU A 263 6.82 -7.97 14.11
C GLU A 263 5.88 -7.13 13.24
N TYR A 264 4.81 -6.59 13.83
CA TYR A 264 3.82 -5.79 13.12
C TYR A 264 3.28 -4.63 13.95
N SER A 265 3.09 -3.48 13.30
CA SER A 265 2.37 -2.34 13.87
C SER A 265 1.63 -1.53 12.81
N THR A 266 0.43 -1.02 13.14
CA THR A 266 -0.29 -0.06 12.30
C THR A 266 0.23 1.34 12.57
N VAL A 267 0.50 2.12 11.51
CA VAL A 267 1.17 3.43 11.65
C VAL A 267 0.44 4.60 11.02
N SER A 268 -0.62 4.34 10.23
CA SER A 268 -1.48 5.39 9.70
C SER A 268 -2.82 4.83 9.22
N GLU A 269 -3.91 5.60 9.37
CA GLU A 269 -5.24 5.30 8.82
C GLU A 269 -5.45 5.91 7.43
N LEU A 270 -4.42 6.50 6.81
CA LEU A 270 -4.47 7.04 5.45
C LEU A 270 -5.67 7.96 5.21
N ASN A 271 -5.94 8.83 6.19
CA ASN A 271 -7.08 9.74 6.19
C ASN A 271 -8.44 9.02 6.00
N SER A 272 -8.58 7.82 6.55
CA SER A 272 -9.78 6.98 6.47
C SER A 272 -10.25 6.50 7.85
N GLN A 273 -11.47 5.98 7.95
CA GLN A 273 -12.05 5.52 9.22
C GLN A 273 -11.87 4.01 9.41
N GLY A 274 -10.61 3.52 9.38
CA GLY A 274 -10.33 2.07 9.51
C GLY A 274 -10.57 1.27 8.23
N GLU A 275 -10.76 1.95 7.11
CA GLU A 275 -11.02 1.35 5.79
C GLU A 275 -9.68 1.08 5.09
N ALA A 276 -8.93 2.14 4.77
CA ALA A 276 -7.54 2.10 4.32
C ALA A 276 -6.58 2.33 5.48
N PHE A 277 -5.44 1.63 5.52
CA PHE A 277 -4.39 1.91 6.49
C PHE A 277 -3.03 1.43 5.99
N CYS A 278 -1.98 1.91 6.64
CA CYS A 278 -0.60 1.48 6.44
C CYS A 278 -0.07 0.79 7.70
N GLY A 279 0.67 -0.30 7.51
CA GLY A 279 1.34 -1.02 8.57
C GLY A 279 2.79 -1.31 8.23
N LEU A 280 3.58 -1.50 9.28
CA LEU A 280 4.98 -1.91 9.22
C LEU A 280 5.08 -3.40 9.54
N PHE A 281 5.86 -4.13 8.76
CA PHE A 281 6.40 -5.42 9.16
C PHE A 281 7.92 -5.32 9.21
N TRP A 282 8.54 -5.83 10.26
CA TRP A 282 10.00 -5.81 10.39
C TRP A 282 10.50 -7.05 11.10
N SER A 283 11.82 -7.24 11.12
CA SER A 283 12.45 -8.26 11.94
C SER A 283 13.45 -7.59 12.87
N GLU A 284 13.38 -7.84 14.18
CA GLU A 284 14.34 -7.32 15.16
C GLU A 284 15.80 -7.68 14.81
N ARG A 285 15.98 -8.85 14.20
CA ARG A 285 17.30 -9.34 13.76
C ARG A 285 17.69 -8.81 12.38
N GLY A 286 16.75 -8.30 11.60
CA GLY A 286 16.95 -7.87 10.21
C GLY A 286 17.13 -6.36 10.06
N ASN A 287 17.84 -5.90 9.04
CA ASN A 287 18.00 -4.48 8.71
C ASN A 287 16.96 -4.03 7.66
N PHE A 288 15.70 -4.48 7.80
CA PHE A 288 14.65 -4.10 6.85
C PHE A 288 13.32 -3.79 7.54
N ILE A 289 12.54 -2.97 6.85
CA ILE A 289 11.15 -2.64 7.16
C ILE A 289 10.34 -2.83 5.88
N ILE A 290 9.17 -3.45 5.98
CA ILE A 290 8.18 -3.57 4.91
C ILE A 290 7.04 -2.62 5.23
N LEU A 291 6.81 -1.65 4.34
CA LEU A 291 5.63 -0.80 4.32
C LEU A 291 4.52 -1.50 3.52
N ALA A 292 3.47 -1.94 4.20
CA ALA A 292 2.31 -2.54 3.56
C ALA A 292 1.11 -1.59 3.61
N TYR A 293 0.38 -1.49 2.50
CA TYR A 293 -0.80 -0.64 2.38
C TYR A 293 -2.02 -1.51 2.06
N ARG A 294 -3.08 -1.37 2.87
CA ARG A 294 -4.37 -2.03 2.62
C ARG A 294 -5.06 -1.39 1.42
N GLY A 295 -5.69 -2.22 0.58
CA GLY A 295 -6.59 -1.77 -0.47
C GLY A 295 -8.06 -1.98 -0.13
N THR A 296 -8.90 -1.77 -1.14
CA THR A 296 -10.35 -1.72 -0.97
C THR A 296 -10.97 -3.08 -0.65
N ALA A 297 -11.69 -3.17 0.46
CA ALA A 297 -12.45 -4.37 0.77
C ALA A 297 -13.65 -4.50 -0.19
N PRO A 298 -14.08 -5.72 -0.57
CA PRO A 298 -15.21 -5.92 -1.48
C PRO A 298 -16.55 -5.41 -0.92
N THR A 299 -16.61 -5.10 0.38
CA THR A 299 -17.77 -4.56 1.07
C THR A 299 -17.68 -3.05 1.34
N ASP A 300 -16.61 -2.38 0.89
CA ASP A 300 -16.42 -0.96 1.13
C ASP A 300 -16.89 -0.07 -0.02
N PHE A 301 -18.18 0.25 0.01
CA PHE A 301 -18.78 1.09 -1.01
C PHE A 301 -18.13 2.49 -1.15
N VAL A 302 -17.71 3.08 -0.03
CA VAL A 302 -17.19 4.46 -0.03
C VAL A 302 -15.83 4.52 -0.69
N GLU A 303 -14.97 3.54 -0.41
CA GLU A 303 -13.70 3.38 -1.11
C GLU A 303 -13.90 3.12 -2.60
N TRP A 304 -14.80 2.20 -2.98
CA TRP A 304 -15.10 1.96 -4.40
C TRP A 304 -15.56 3.22 -5.14
N SER A 305 -16.36 4.08 -4.48
CA SER A 305 -16.81 5.34 -5.08
C SER A 305 -15.67 6.34 -5.31
N THR A 306 -14.61 6.26 -4.50
CA THR A 306 -13.40 7.07 -4.64
C THR A 306 -12.50 6.51 -5.73
N ASP A 307 -12.36 5.18 -5.79
CA ASP A 307 -11.53 4.45 -6.76
C ASP A 307 -12.04 4.58 -8.20
N LEU A 308 -13.36 4.68 -8.37
CA LEU A 308 -14.00 4.86 -9.69
C LEU A 308 -14.16 6.34 -10.10
N SER A 309 -13.51 7.26 -9.39
CA SER A 309 -13.36 8.63 -9.88
C SER A 309 -12.22 8.70 -10.91
N TYR A 310 -12.18 9.76 -11.70
CA TYR A 310 -11.09 10.03 -12.66
C TYR A 310 -10.52 11.45 -12.49
N GLU A 311 -10.88 12.11 -11.38
CA GLU A 311 -10.48 13.48 -11.11
C GLU A 311 -8.96 13.52 -10.89
N LEU A 312 -8.29 14.34 -11.69
CA LEU A 312 -6.87 14.64 -11.53
C LEU A 312 -6.70 15.94 -10.76
N ARG A 313 -5.85 15.93 -9.73
CA ARG A 313 -5.43 17.13 -9.00
C ARG A 313 -3.95 17.42 -9.25
N GLU A 314 -3.52 18.62 -8.91
CA GLU A 314 -2.12 19.03 -9.02
C GLU A 314 -1.24 18.16 -8.10
N GLY A 315 -0.18 17.60 -8.68
CA GLY A 315 0.76 16.70 -8.01
C GLY A 315 2.06 17.39 -7.60
N GLY A 316 2.43 18.50 -8.24
CA GLY A 316 3.74 19.15 -8.05
C GLY A 316 3.97 19.70 -6.64
N THR A 317 2.90 20.10 -5.96
CA THR A 317 2.94 20.51 -4.54
C THR A 317 3.16 19.34 -3.59
N LEU A 318 2.84 18.12 -4.03
CA LEU A 318 2.87 16.89 -3.24
C LEU A 318 4.13 16.09 -3.51
N ILE A 319 4.61 16.07 -4.75
CA ILE A 319 5.80 15.35 -5.19
C ILE A 319 6.51 16.24 -6.20
N ARG A 320 7.73 16.65 -5.87
CA ARG A 320 8.48 17.59 -6.71
C ARG A 320 8.63 17.09 -8.16
N GLY A 321 8.29 17.95 -9.11
CA GLY A 321 8.38 17.68 -10.55
C GLY A 321 7.20 16.91 -11.14
N TRP A 322 6.20 16.54 -10.33
CA TRP A 322 4.97 15.94 -10.82
C TRP A 322 3.99 17.00 -11.33
N ASP A 323 3.11 16.61 -12.25
CA ASP A 323 2.08 17.50 -12.79
C ASP A 323 0.71 17.20 -12.18
N ARG A 324 0.15 16.00 -12.45
CA ARG A 324 -1.18 15.60 -11.98
C ARG A 324 -1.26 14.16 -11.50
N VAL A 325 -2.03 13.98 -10.43
CA VAL A 325 -2.29 12.69 -9.78
C VAL A 325 -3.78 12.47 -9.59
N HIS A 326 -4.17 11.22 -9.48
CA HIS A 326 -5.52 10.83 -9.14
C HIS A 326 -5.90 11.38 -7.76
N LYS A 327 -6.96 12.19 -7.71
CA LYS A 327 -7.39 12.92 -6.53
C LYS A 327 -7.77 12.00 -5.37
N GLY A 328 -8.58 10.97 -5.62
CA GLY A 328 -9.00 10.03 -4.58
C GLY A 328 -7.83 9.34 -3.85
N PHE A 329 -6.86 8.79 -4.60
CA PHE A 329 -5.67 8.17 -4.03
C PHE A 329 -4.75 9.17 -3.32
N SER A 330 -4.59 10.38 -3.87
CA SER A 330 -3.75 11.41 -3.26
C SER A 330 -4.36 12.03 -2.01
N GLU A 331 -5.68 12.13 -1.89
CA GLU A 331 -6.34 12.60 -0.66
C GLU A 331 -6.16 11.65 0.54
N LYS A 332 -5.92 10.36 0.27
CA LYS A 332 -5.57 9.37 1.31
C LYS A 332 -4.13 9.54 1.81
N ALA A 333 -3.20 9.92 0.92
CA ALA A 333 -1.79 10.09 1.25
C ALA A 333 -1.43 11.50 1.75
N PHE A 334 -1.97 12.51 1.08
CA PHE A 334 -1.64 13.92 1.18
C PHE A 334 -2.94 14.76 1.21
N PRO A 335 -3.76 14.67 2.27
CA PRO A 335 -5.00 15.43 2.38
C PRO A 335 -4.77 16.95 2.27
N ASP A 336 -5.64 17.63 1.53
CA ASP A 336 -5.53 19.10 1.32
C ASP A 336 -5.86 19.89 2.58
N HIS A 337 -6.69 19.33 3.46
CA HIS A 337 -7.23 20.01 4.63
C HIS A 337 -6.97 19.15 5.84
N MET A 338 -6.00 19.58 6.64
CA MET A 338 -5.63 18.97 7.90
C MET A 338 -5.92 19.97 9.01
N PRO A 339 -6.55 19.57 10.13
CA PRO A 339 -6.69 20.43 11.29
C PRO A 339 -5.35 21.04 11.71
N GLU A 340 -5.35 22.25 12.25
CA GLU A 340 -4.12 22.85 12.76
C GLU A 340 -3.47 21.97 13.84
N GLY A 341 -2.17 21.74 13.72
CA GLY A 341 -1.42 20.83 14.61
C GLY A 341 -1.58 19.33 14.34
N SER A 342 -2.35 18.94 13.31
CA SER A 342 -2.47 17.52 12.92
C SER A 342 -1.33 17.05 12.01
N ARG A 343 -1.03 15.74 12.06
CA ARG A 343 0.01 15.13 11.23
C ARG A 343 -0.63 14.53 9.98
N SER A 344 -0.05 14.79 8.82
CA SER A 344 -0.50 14.13 7.59
C SER A 344 -0.21 12.62 7.66
N PRO A 345 -0.97 11.76 6.95
CA PRO A 345 -0.68 10.33 6.87
C PRO A 345 0.77 10.03 6.45
N TYR A 346 1.32 10.81 5.50
CA TYR A 346 2.72 10.70 5.10
C TYR A 346 3.67 11.03 6.26
N ASP A 347 3.40 12.07 7.05
CA ASP A 347 4.23 12.44 8.20
C ASP A 347 4.16 11.40 9.32
N SER A 348 3.00 10.79 9.59
CA SER A 348 2.86 9.68 10.54
C SER A 348 3.72 8.48 10.14
N ILE A 349 3.66 8.09 8.87
CA ILE A 349 4.48 6.99 8.33
C ILE A 349 5.96 7.35 8.38
N LYS A 350 6.33 8.57 7.97
CA LYS A 350 7.72 9.06 8.00
C LYS A 350 8.30 9.00 9.41
N LEU A 351 7.59 9.52 10.40
CA LEU A 351 8.05 9.49 11.79
C LEU A 351 8.20 8.06 12.29
N SER A 352 7.20 7.22 12.06
CA SER A 352 7.21 5.81 12.48
C SER A 352 8.37 5.02 11.89
N VAL A 353 8.64 5.18 10.58
CA VAL A 353 9.77 4.53 9.92
C VAL A 353 11.10 5.05 10.47
N LYS A 354 11.24 6.35 10.74
CA LYS A 354 12.47 6.91 11.33
C LYS A 354 12.70 6.38 12.75
N THR A 355 11.68 6.37 13.59
CA THR A 355 11.77 5.87 14.96
C THR A 355 12.13 4.38 14.97
N LEU A 356 11.44 3.57 14.15
CA LEU A 356 11.76 2.14 14.04
C LEU A 356 13.16 1.90 13.45
N ALA A 357 13.58 2.66 12.44
CA ALA A 357 14.93 2.53 11.90
C ALA A 357 16.00 2.85 12.95
N MET A 358 15.83 3.92 13.73
CA MET A 358 16.75 4.24 14.83
C MET A 358 16.79 3.14 15.88
N HIS A 359 15.63 2.59 16.26
CA HIS A 359 15.55 1.44 17.17
C HIS A 359 16.34 0.24 16.63
N LEU A 360 16.11 -0.15 15.37
CA LEU A 360 16.81 -1.28 14.74
C LEU A 360 18.31 -1.05 14.57
N LEU A 361 18.76 0.20 14.47
CA LEU A 361 20.18 0.56 14.35
C LEU A 361 20.91 0.66 15.69
N SER A 362 20.20 0.86 16.80
CA SER A 362 20.78 1.06 18.14
C SER A 362 21.81 -0.01 18.54
N ASN A 363 21.59 -1.25 18.13
CA ASN A 363 22.42 -2.40 18.45
C ASN A 363 23.26 -2.90 17.26
N ARG A 364 23.47 -2.06 16.23
CA ARG A 364 24.19 -2.44 14.99
C ARG A 364 25.49 -1.68 14.81
N LEU A 365 26.35 -2.24 13.96
CA LEU A 365 27.62 -1.61 13.61
C LEU A 365 27.37 -0.25 12.93
N PRO A 366 28.19 0.77 13.24
CA PRO A 366 28.12 2.07 12.57
C PRO A 366 28.18 1.92 11.04
N GLY A 367 27.33 2.68 10.34
CA GLY A 367 27.22 2.63 8.87
C GLY A 367 26.29 1.54 8.34
N THR A 368 25.68 0.72 9.20
CA THR A 368 24.58 -0.16 8.80
C THR A 368 23.38 0.68 8.38
N LYS A 369 22.74 0.32 7.27
CA LYS A 369 21.54 1.03 6.77
C LYS A 369 20.32 0.14 6.84
N ILE A 370 19.16 0.75 7.06
CA ILE A 370 17.85 0.09 7.07
C ILE A 370 17.24 0.13 5.67
N ASN A 371 16.92 -1.04 5.15
CA ASN A 371 16.25 -1.23 3.87
C ASN A 371 14.74 -1.09 4.03
N VAL A 372 14.11 -0.15 3.34
CA VAL A 372 12.65 -0.01 3.34
C VAL A 372 12.08 -0.52 2.03
N TRP A 373 11.21 -1.53 2.13
CA TRP A 373 10.52 -2.16 1.01
C TRP A 373 9.05 -1.76 1.03
N THR A 374 8.45 -1.58 -0.12
CA THR A 374 7.05 -1.12 -0.21
C THR A 374 6.19 -2.16 -0.92
N THR A 375 4.99 -2.40 -0.40
CA THR A 375 4.02 -3.30 -1.02
C THR A 375 2.58 -2.85 -0.81
N GLY A 376 1.71 -3.29 -1.70
CA GLY A 376 0.27 -3.03 -1.61
C GLY A 376 -0.47 -3.81 -2.70
N HIS A 377 -1.77 -3.95 -2.48
CA HIS A 377 -2.70 -4.57 -3.44
C HIS A 377 -3.85 -3.61 -3.76
N SER A 378 -4.29 -3.54 -5.02
CA SER A 378 -5.44 -2.72 -5.45
C SER A 378 -5.26 -1.23 -5.11
N LEU A 379 -6.22 -0.58 -4.47
CA LEU A 379 -6.08 0.77 -3.90
C LEU A 379 -4.82 0.93 -3.05
N GLY A 380 -4.45 -0.09 -2.27
CA GLY A 380 -3.24 -0.06 -1.44
C GLY A 380 -1.98 0.09 -2.30
N ALA A 381 -1.95 -0.55 -3.48
CA ALA A 381 -0.87 -0.36 -4.45
C ALA A 381 -0.86 1.07 -5.02
N ALA A 382 -2.02 1.66 -5.26
CA ALA A 382 -2.12 3.04 -5.74
C ALA A 382 -1.55 4.04 -4.72
N VAL A 383 -1.97 3.95 -3.46
CA VAL A 383 -1.47 4.83 -2.39
C VAL A 383 0.02 4.58 -2.14
N ALA A 384 0.44 3.32 -2.08
CA ALA A 384 1.84 2.93 -1.93
C ALA A 384 2.74 3.54 -3.03
N SER A 385 2.26 3.58 -4.27
CA SER A 385 3.03 4.16 -5.38
C SER A 385 3.22 5.67 -5.27
N LEU A 386 2.22 6.41 -4.76
CA LEU A 386 2.35 7.85 -4.50
C LEU A 386 3.33 8.12 -3.35
N MET A 387 3.22 7.36 -2.26
CA MET A 387 4.13 7.46 -1.12
C MET A 387 5.57 7.12 -1.52
N PHE A 388 5.76 6.02 -2.23
CA PHE A 388 7.05 5.60 -2.76
C PHE A 388 7.66 6.66 -3.67
N SER A 389 6.85 7.28 -4.52
CA SER A 389 7.29 8.35 -5.41
C SER A 389 7.80 9.57 -4.65
N ARG A 390 7.13 10.00 -3.57
CA ARG A 390 7.64 11.07 -2.70
C ARG A 390 8.97 10.66 -2.05
N GLN A 391 9.05 9.44 -1.51
CA GLN A 391 10.22 8.91 -0.82
C GLN A 391 11.47 8.85 -1.71
N ILE A 392 11.33 8.53 -3.00
CA ILE A 392 12.46 8.51 -3.93
C ILE A 392 12.86 9.90 -4.45
N THR A 393 11.89 10.81 -4.60
CA THR A 393 12.13 12.16 -5.11
C THR A 393 12.70 13.08 -4.02
N GLU A 394 12.42 12.77 -2.76
CA GLU A 394 12.78 13.56 -1.59
C GLU A 394 13.44 12.71 -0.49
N PRO A 395 14.62 12.12 -0.78
CA PRO A 395 15.29 11.19 0.14
C PRO A 395 15.69 11.83 1.48
N LEU A 396 15.81 13.17 1.53
CA LEU A 396 16.13 13.91 2.74
C LEU A 396 15.04 13.80 3.82
N ASP A 397 13.81 13.44 3.45
CA ASP A 397 12.71 13.25 4.41
C ASP A 397 13.05 12.18 5.47
N PHE A 398 13.82 11.16 5.09
CA PHE A 398 14.15 10.01 5.93
C PHE A 398 15.60 10.02 6.43
N GLY A 399 16.49 10.80 5.80
CA GLY A 399 17.91 10.84 6.14
C GLY A 399 18.73 9.70 5.51
N ASP A 400 20.02 9.65 5.81
CA ASP A 400 20.98 8.80 5.09
C ASP A 400 21.04 7.34 5.52
N GLU A 401 20.51 7.04 6.71
CA GLU A 401 20.48 5.70 7.31
C GLU A 401 19.38 4.82 6.73
N ILE A 402 18.36 5.42 6.12
CA ILE A 402 17.23 4.71 5.51
C ILE A 402 17.44 4.67 3.99
N LYS A 403 17.28 3.48 3.41
CA LYS A 403 17.36 3.27 1.97
C LYS A 403 16.12 2.56 1.46
N PHE A 404 15.32 3.28 0.69
CA PHE A 404 14.19 2.71 -0.03
C PHE A 404 14.69 1.81 -1.16
N ARG A 405 14.21 0.57 -1.15
CA ARG A 405 14.54 -0.48 -2.12
C ARG A 405 13.43 -0.59 -3.16
N ASP A 406 13.21 -1.78 -3.70
CA ASP A 406 12.13 -2.01 -4.66
C ASP A 406 10.75 -1.91 -3.99
N ALA A 407 9.75 -1.58 -4.82
CA ALA A 407 8.35 -1.69 -4.46
C ALA A 407 7.69 -2.81 -5.27
N TYR A 408 6.95 -3.71 -4.60
CA TYR A 408 6.21 -4.81 -5.23
C TYR A 408 4.71 -4.55 -5.08
N LEU A 409 4.10 -4.05 -6.16
CA LEU A 409 2.73 -3.52 -6.14
C LEU A 409 1.82 -4.37 -7.02
N PHE A 410 0.77 -4.92 -6.44
CA PHE A 410 -0.12 -5.90 -7.08
C PHE A 410 -1.45 -5.27 -7.48
N GLY A 411 -1.87 -5.49 -8.73
CA GLY A 411 -3.18 -5.01 -9.21
C GLY A 411 -3.31 -3.49 -9.17
N MET A 412 -2.19 -2.78 -9.38
CA MET A 412 -2.16 -1.32 -9.29
C MET A 412 -2.99 -0.68 -10.43
N PRO A 413 -3.91 0.26 -10.12
CA PRO A 413 -4.61 1.04 -11.14
C PRO A 413 -3.69 2.10 -11.79
N VAL A 414 -4.23 2.84 -12.75
CA VAL A 414 -3.62 4.10 -13.22
C VAL A 414 -3.75 5.18 -12.14
N ILE A 415 -2.71 6.00 -11.94
CA ILE A 415 -2.68 6.91 -10.79
C ILE A 415 -2.25 8.35 -11.11
N CYS A 416 -1.71 8.60 -12.29
CA CYS A 416 -1.19 9.92 -12.66
C CYS A 416 -1.30 10.13 -14.16
N ASN A 417 -0.97 11.33 -14.63
CA ASN A 417 -0.85 11.59 -16.05
C ASN A 417 0.54 11.26 -16.61
N SER A 418 0.66 11.33 -17.94
CA SER A 418 1.90 11.07 -18.68
C SER A 418 3.08 11.94 -18.23
N LEU A 419 2.86 13.22 -17.91
CA LEU A 419 3.93 14.12 -17.45
C LEU A 419 4.50 13.68 -16.10
N SER A 420 3.64 13.32 -15.15
CA SER A 420 4.07 12.79 -13.85
C SER A 420 4.78 11.45 -13.99
N LYS A 421 4.32 10.61 -14.93
CA LYS A 421 5.03 9.37 -15.30
C LYS A 421 6.44 9.65 -15.79
N ILE A 422 6.62 10.62 -16.69
CA ILE A 422 7.95 11.00 -17.21
C ILE A 422 8.86 11.47 -16.07
N ALA A 423 8.34 12.29 -15.15
CA ALA A 423 9.08 12.76 -13.98
C ALA A 423 9.49 11.61 -13.04
N PHE A 424 8.59 10.66 -12.81
CA PHE A 424 8.88 9.44 -12.04
C PHE A 424 9.94 8.59 -12.72
N ASP A 425 9.80 8.31 -14.02
CA ASP A 425 10.73 7.50 -14.79
C ASP A 425 12.13 8.15 -14.84
N HIS A 426 12.20 9.48 -14.86
CA HIS A 426 13.46 10.22 -14.71
C HIS A 426 14.09 10.01 -13.32
N SER A 427 13.31 10.13 -12.25
CA SER A 427 13.78 9.92 -10.88
C SER A 427 14.31 8.49 -10.67
N MET A 428 13.64 7.49 -11.24
CA MET A 428 14.07 6.08 -11.20
C MET A 428 15.33 5.78 -12.03
N LYS A 429 15.71 6.65 -12.98
CA LYS A 429 16.96 6.50 -13.76
C LYS A 429 18.18 7.03 -13.03
N ILE A 430 18.00 8.01 -12.14
CA ILE A 430 19.08 8.59 -11.32
C ILE A 430 19.63 7.53 -10.36
N ASP A 431 18.74 6.76 -9.74
CA ASP A 431 19.11 5.63 -8.89
C ASP A 431 18.61 4.30 -9.47
N ARG A 432 19.49 3.63 -10.22
CA ARG A 432 19.20 2.35 -10.88
C ARG A 432 19.10 1.16 -9.91
N HIS A 433 19.37 1.34 -8.63
CA HIS A 433 19.36 0.25 -7.64
C HIS A 433 17.98 -0.10 -7.10
N ARG A 434 16.93 0.56 -7.60
CA ARG A 434 15.54 0.33 -7.18
C ARG A 434 14.61 0.24 -8.39
N THR A 435 13.57 -0.56 -8.26
CA THR A 435 12.50 -0.69 -9.24
C THR A 435 11.14 -0.71 -8.56
N LEU A 436 10.18 0.04 -9.09
CA LEU A 436 8.76 -0.15 -8.78
C LEU A 436 8.24 -1.21 -9.73
N TRP A 437 8.01 -2.41 -9.20
CA TRP A 437 7.43 -3.54 -9.92
C TRP A 437 5.91 -3.47 -9.87
N ARG A 438 5.31 -3.18 -11.01
CA ARG A 438 3.86 -3.18 -11.19
C ARG A 438 3.40 -4.56 -11.67
N ILE A 439 2.92 -5.37 -10.74
CA ILE A 439 2.59 -6.76 -10.97
C ILE A 439 1.10 -6.86 -11.34
N THR A 440 0.84 -7.36 -12.54
CA THR A 440 -0.50 -7.48 -13.13
C THR A 440 -0.82 -8.94 -13.40
N ASN A 441 -2.06 -9.36 -13.18
CA ASN A 441 -2.49 -10.73 -13.40
C ASN A 441 -3.41 -10.81 -14.61
N GLY A 442 -2.85 -11.16 -15.77
CA GLY A 442 -3.61 -11.35 -17.00
C GLY A 442 -4.37 -10.09 -17.41
N SER A 443 -5.70 -10.16 -17.39
CA SER A 443 -6.64 -9.10 -17.78
C SER A 443 -7.36 -8.45 -16.58
N ASP A 444 -6.73 -8.47 -15.40
CA ASP A 444 -7.17 -7.75 -14.20
C ASP A 444 -7.83 -6.41 -14.53
N ILE A 445 -9.11 -6.28 -14.19
CA ILE A 445 -9.93 -5.11 -14.53
C ILE A 445 -9.42 -3.83 -13.87
N VAL A 446 -8.83 -3.88 -12.68
CA VAL A 446 -8.37 -2.66 -11.98
C VAL A 446 -7.14 -2.08 -12.66
N SER A 447 -6.21 -2.94 -13.08
CA SER A 447 -5.00 -2.52 -13.80
C SER A 447 -5.21 -2.26 -15.30
N THR A 448 -6.36 -2.63 -15.89
CA THR A 448 -6.56 -2.58 -17.36
C THR A 448 -7.89 -2.01 -17.82
N GLY A 449 -8.80 -1.68 -16.89
CA GLY A 449 -10.16 -1.23 -17.20
C GLY A 449 -10.26 0.25 -17.55
N VAL A 450 -9.33 1.06 -17.04
CA VAL A 450 -9.30 2.51 -17.30
C VAL A 450 -8.43 2.79 -18.52
N PRO A 451 -8.84 3.71 -19.43
CA PRO A 451 -7.99 4.16 -20.52
C PRO A 451 -6.66 4.69 -20.02
N HIS A 452 -5.56 4.19 -20.57
CA HIS A 452 -4.20 4.49 -20.14
C HIS A 452 -3.37 4.98 -21.33
N THR A 453 -3.94 5.84 -22.18
CA THR A 453 -3.24 6.31 -23.39
C THR A 453 -2.02 7.16 -23.05
N GLY A 454 -1.89 7.64 -21.81
CA GLY A 454 -0.68 8.27 -21.29
C GLY A 454 0.52 7.34 -21.16
N ASP A 455 0.34 6.02 -21.25
CA ASP A 455 1.44 5.06 -21.32
C ASP A 455 2.15 5.08 -22.69
N GLN A 456 1.50 5.61 -23.73
CA GLN A 456 2.08 5.67 -25.06
C GLN A 456 2.97 6.90 -25.20
N PRO A 457 4.27 6.75 -25.54
CA PRO A 457 5.20 7.87 -25.64
C PRO A 457 4.80 8.90 -26.71
N ASP A 458 4.11 8.45 -27.77
CA ASP A 458 3.68 9.31 -28.89
C ASP A 458 2.24 9.86 -28.71
N SER A 459 1.64 9.68 -27.54
CA SER A 459 0.27 10.13 -27.27
C SER A 459 0.18 11.66 -27.32
N LYS A 460 -0.63 12.19 -28.24
CA LYS A 460 -0.93 13.63 -28.35
C LYS A 460 -2.07 14.08 -27.43
N VAL A 461 -2.35 13.33 -26.37
CA VAL A 461 -3.45 13.62 -25.45
C VAL A 461 -3.03 14.74 -24.49
N ALA A 462 -3.90 15.74 -24.31
CA ALA A 462 -3.65 16.83 -23.38
C ALA A 462 -3.41 16.30 -21.95
N PRO A 463 -2.43 16.83 -21.18
CA PRO A 463 -2.11 16.31 -19.85
C PRO A 463 -3.26 16.33 -18.83
N CYS A 464 -4.23 17.23 -19.00
CA CYS A 464 -5.43 17.33 -18.17
C CYS A 464 -6.59 16.44 -18.62
N SER A 465 -6.48 15.77 -19.77
CA SER A 465 -7.52 14.87 -20.27
C SER A 465 -7.58 13.60 -19.44
N PRO A 466 -8.77 13.03 -19.17
CA PRO A 466 -8.91 11.70 -18.56
C PRO A 466 -8.26 10.58 -19.39
N LEU A 467 -7.95 10.83 -20.67
CA LEU A 467 -7.19 9.87 -21.48
C LEU A 467 -5.69 9.87 -21.13
N SER A 468 -5.18 10.91 -20.46
CA SER A 468 -3.76 11.08 -20.16
C SER A 468 -3.25 10.19 -19.03
N PHE A 469 -4.13 9.40 -18.40
CA PHE A 469 -3.75 8.47 -17.36
C PHE A 469 -2.65 7.53 -17.83
N ALA A 470 -1.71 7.30 -16.92
CA ALA A 470 -0.52 6.50 -17.14
C ALA A 470 -0.21 5.68 -15.89
N HIS A 471 0.47 4.56 -16.10
CA HIS A 471 0.96 3.67 -15.07
C HIS A 471 2.40 4.04 -14.68
N LEU A 472 2.71 3.89 -13.40
CA LEU A 472 4.07 3.99 -12.90
C LEU A 472 4.79 2.64 -12.87
N GLY A 473 6.12 2.72 -12.97
CA GLY A 473 7.03 1.60 -12.82
C GLY A 473 7.03 0.59 -13.96
N THR A 474 7.80 -0.46 -13.73
CA THR A 474 8.03 -1.54 -14.69
C THR A 474 6.98 -2.61 -14.52
N SER A 475 6.20 -2.90 -15.57
CA SER A 475 5.16 -3.91 -15.45
C SER A 475 5.71 -5.32 -15.55
N ILE A 476 5.14 -6.22 -14.77
CA ILE A 476 5.27 -7.67 -14.91
C ILE A 476 3.86 -8.23 -15.00
N ASN A 477 3.50 -8.79 -16.15
CA ASN A 477 2.24 -9.47 -16.33
C ASN A 477 2.45 -10.97 -16.14
N LEU A 478 1.80 -11.54 -15.14
CA LEU A 478 1.88 -12.96 -14.78
C LEU A 478 1.19 -13.88 -15.79
N GLY A 479 0.43 -13.34 -16.74
CA GLY A 479 -0.36 -14.08 -17.73
C GLY A 479 -1.69 -14.61 -17.19
N GLN A 480 -2.45 -15.34 -18.02
CA GLN A 480 -3.73 -15.91 -17.61
C GLN A 480 -3.57 -17.24 -16.85
N PRO A 481 -4.45 -17.53 -15.86
CA PRO A 481 -4.44 -18.79 -15.13
C PRO A 481 -4.55 -20.04 -16.02
N GLY A 482 -3.64 -20.98 -15.79
CA GLY A 482 -3.51 -22.25 -16.51
C GLY A 482 -2.98 -22.12 -17.95
N VAL A 483 -2.41 -20.97 -18.31
CA VAL A 483 -1.48 -20.84 -19.44
C VAL A 483 -0.04 -21.06 -18.90
N SER A 484 0.85 -21.61 -19.74
CA SER A 484 2.25 -21.90 -19.39
C SER A 484 2.92 -20.75 -18.63
N SER A 485 3.82 -21.06 -17.69
CA SER A 485 4.66 -20.08 -16.98
C SER A 485 5.46 -19.16 -17.93
N ASP A 486 5.67 -19.59 -19.17
CA ASP A 486 6.36 -18.81 -20.21
C ASP A 486 5.53 -17.64 -20.77
N SER A 487 4.29 -17.46 -20.29
CA SER A 487 3.43 -16.33 -20.65
C SER A 487 3.73 -15.06 -19.85
N CYS A 488 4.68 -15.11 -18.92
CA CYS A 488 5.11 -13.92 -18.17
C CYS A 488 5.73 -12.90 -19.13
N THR A 489 5.27 -11.66 -19.08
CA THR A 489 5.77 -10.58 -19.94
C THR A 489 6.07 -9.31 -19.15
N SER A 490 6.90 -8.44 -19.69
CA SER A 490 7.19 -7.13 -19.10
C SER A 490 7.10 -5.99 -20.10
N SER A 491 6.72 -4.80 -19.63
CA SER A 491 6.81 -3.55 -20.41
C SER A 491 8.22 -2.95 -20.47
N SER A 492 9.20 -3.54 -19.79
CA SER A 492 10.58 -3.04 -19.79
C SER A 492 11.25 -3.23 -21.16
N THR A 493 11.99 -2.21 -21.60
CA THR A 493 12.93 -2.34 -22.72
C THR A 493 14.23 -3.03 -22.30
N GLU A 494 14.56 -2.99 -21.01
CA GLU A 494 15.71 -3.68 -20.42
C GLU A 494 15.35 -5.13 -20.09
N PRO A 495 16.28 -6.10 -20.27
CA PRO A 495 16.03 -7.48 -19.91
C PRO A 495 15.79 -7.63 -18.41
N ILE A 496 14.76 -8.39 -18.04
CA ILE A 496 14.45 -8.73 -16.66
C ILE A 496 14.64 -10.23 -16.45
N LEU A 497 15.37 -10.57 -15.39
CA LEU A 497 15.59 -11.93 -14.95
C LEU A 497 14.73 -12.22 -13.71
N LEU A 498 13.90 -13.25 -13.77
CA LEU A 498 13.27 -13.83 -12.58
C LEU A 498 14.32 -14.62 -11.82
N VAL A 499 14.50 -14.27 -10.56
CA VAL A 499 15.39 -14.96 -9.65
C VAL A 499 14.60 -15.52 -8.46
N SER A 500 15.00 -16.69 -8.01
CA SER A 500 14.57 -17.30 -6.75
C SER A 500 15.80 -18.04 -6.23
N ALA A 501 16.20 -17.77 -4.99
CA ALA A 501 17.36 -18.43 -4.40
C ALA A 501 16.95 -19.72 -3.67
N ALA A 502 15.67 -19.85 -3.34
CA ALA A 502 15.13 -21.11 -2.88
C ALA A 502 15.15 -22.13 -4.03
N ALA A 503 15.95 -23.19 -3.86
CA ALA A 503 15.72 -24.41 -4.63
C ALA A 503 14.25 -24.79 -4.38
N THR A 504 13.47 -25.06 -5.43
CA THR A 504 12.10 -25.54 -5.26
C THR A 504 12.16 -26.96 -4.73
N THR A 505 12.46 -27.09 -3.44
CA THR A 505 12.73 -28.33 -2.74
C THR A 505 11.43 -29.01 -2.39
N GLY A 506 10.88 -29.69 -3.39
CA GLY A 506 9.81 -30.65 -3.17
C GLY A 506 8.43 -30.02 -3.24
N LYS A 507 7.63 -30.57 -4.15
CA LYS A 507 6.18 -30.38 -4.17
C LYS A 507 5.65 -30.78 -2.79
N GLN A 508 5.35 -29.85 -1.89
CA GLN A 508 4.28 -30.12 -0.91
C GLN A 508 3.07 -30.51 -1.76
N LYS A 509 2.68 -31.79 -1.73
CA LYS A 509 1.56 -32.27 -2.52
C LYS A 509 0.35 -31.49 -2.03
N PRO A 510 -0.22 -30.57 -2.83
CA PRO A 510 -1.38 -29.84 -2.37
C PRO A 510 -2.48 -30.84 -2.05
N THR A 511 -3.17 -30.60 -0.93
CA THR A 511 -4.32 -31.43 -0.54
C THR A 511 -5.36 -31.44 -1.67
N SER A 512 -6.25 -32.43 -1.68
CA SER A 512 -7.31 -32.51 -2.70
C SER A 512 -8.20 -31.26 -2.70
N SER A 513 -8.48 -30.68 -1.54
CA SER A 513 -9.28 -29.46 -1.39
C SER A 513 -8.56 -28.23 -1.94
N THR A 514 -7.27 -28.07 -1.64
CA THR A 514 -6.42 -26.98 -2.16
C THR A 514 -6.35 -27.02 -3.69
N ARG A 515 -6.21 -28.22 -4.27
CA ARG A 515 -6.25 -28.41 -5.74
C ARG A 515 -7.60 -28.03 -6.34
N ALA A 516 -8.70 -28.43 -5.70
CA ALA A 516 -10.04 -28.09 -6.17
C ALA A 516 -10.28 -26.57 -6.15
N ARG A 517 -9.86 -25.87 -5.09
CA ARG A 517 -9.94 -24.41 -4.98
C ARG A 517 -9.09 -23.71 -6.05
N ALA A 518 -7.84 -24.13 -6.22
CA ALA A 518 -6.97 -23.59 -7.26
C ALA A 518 -7.58 -23.76 -8.66
N ALA A 519 -8.13 -24.95 -8.96
CA ALA A 519 -8.82 -25.23 -10.22
C ALA A 519 -10.06 -24.35 -10.41
N TRP A 520 -10.85 -24.13 -9.35
CA TRP A 520 -12.02 -23.27 -9.40
C TRP A 520 -11.65 -21.81 -9.65
N ILE A 521 -10.63 -21.28 -8.98
CA ILE A 521 -10.15 -19.90 -9.20
C ILE A 521 -9.63 -19.75 -10.63
N ALA A 522 -8.85 -20.71 -11.12
CA ALA A 522 -8.37 -20.70 -12.50
C ALA A 522 -9.52 -20.76 -13.52
N PHE A 523 -10.59 -21.51 -13.23
CA PHE A 523 -11.80 -21.53 -14.05
C PHE A 523 -12.53 -20.19 -14.00
N ALA A 524 -12.76 -19.63 -12.81
CA ALA A 524 -13.46 -18.36 -12.62
C ALA A 524 -12.74 -17.21 -13.33
N ALA A 525 -11.41 -17.18 -13.28
CA ALA A 525 -10.57 -16.21 -13.97
C ALA A 525 -10.67 -16.26 -15.51
N ARG A 526 -11.19 -17.36 -16.09
CA ARG A 526 -11.40 -17.50 -17.54
C ARG A 526 -12.76 -17.03 -18.01
N LEU A 527 -13.70 -16.76 -17.10
CA LEU A 527 -15.02 -16.28 -17.48
C LEU A 527 -14.93 -14.88 -18.11
N PRO A 528 -15.63 -14.60 -19.22
CA PRO A 528 -15.67 -13.26 -19.79
C PRO A 528 -16.18 -12.25 -18.75
N ILE A 529 -15.54 -11.07 -18.68
CA ILE A 529 -15.86 -9.97 -17.75
C ILE A 529 -15.63 -10.35 -16.28
N LEU A 530 -16.35 -11.33 -15.73
CA LEU A 530 -16.20 -11.81 -14.35
C LEU A 530 -14.78 -12.29 -14.05
N GLY A 531 -14.14 -12.97 -15.00
CA GLY A 531 -12.77 -13.44 -14.85
C GLY A 531 -11.76 -12.32 -14.69
N ARG A 532 -12.05 -11.10 -15.18
CA ARG A 532 -11.20 -9.92 -14.96
C ARG A 532 -11.26 -9.44 -13.50
N PHE A 533 -12.43 -9.53 -12.86
CA PHE A 533 -12.58 -9.25 -11.43
C PHE A 533 -11.94 -10.34 -10.58
N TYR A 534 -12.14 -11.62 -10.92
CA TYR A 534 -11.48 -12.72 -10.21
C TYR A 534 -9.95 -12.66 -10.34
N SER A 535 -9.43 -12.26 -11.51
CA SER A 535 -7.98 -12.10 -11.72
C SER A 535 -7.36 -11.03 -10.82
N HIS A 536 -8.15 -10.03 -10.41
CA HIS A 536 -7.73 -9.01 -9.46
C HIS A 536 -7.49 -9.56 -8.05
N GLY A 537 -8.20 -10.61 -7.62
CA GLY A 537 -8.11 -11.11 -6.25
C GLY A 537 -6.70 -11.57 -5.86
N THR A 538 -6.30 -11.33 -4.61
CA THR A 538 -5.01 -11.75 -4.01
C THR A 538 -4.72 -13.23 -4.21
N ALA A 539 -5.75 -14.08 -4.08
CA ALA A 539 -5.67 -15.51 -4.33
C ALA A 539 -5.22 -15.85 -5.76
N SER A 540 -5.72 -15.13 -6.77
CA SER A 540 -5.36 -15.34 -8.18
C SER A 540 -3.90 -14.93 -8.42
N TYR A 541 -3.45 -13.83 -7.81
CA TYR A 541 -2.03 -13.43 -7.82
C TYR A 541 -1.14 -14.48 -7.17
N TRP A 542 -1.54 -15.01 -6.01
CA TRP A 542 -0.78 -16.03 -5.27
C TRP A 542 -0.58 -17.29 -6.10
N LEU A 543 -1.66 -17.82 -6.70
CA LEU A 543 -1.59 -19.01 -7.55
C LEU A 543 -0.62 -18.81 -8.71
N ARG A 544 -0.62 -17.63 -9.36
CA ARG A 544 0.30 -17.36 -10.47
C ARG A 544 1.75 -17.20 -10.02
N LEU A 545 2.01 -16.53 -8.91
CA LEU A 545 3.38 -16.42 -8.37
C LEU A 545 3.98 -17.79 -8.01
N LYS A 546 3.14 -18.75 -7.59
CA LYS A 546 3.58 -20.13 -7.33
C LYS A 546 3.95 -20.90 -8.59
N GLU A 547 3.34 -20.59 -9.72
CA GLU A 547 3.57 -21.26 -10.99
C GLU A 547 4.82 -20.73 -11.73
N LEU A 548 5.26 -19.52 -11.40
CA LEU A 548 6.45 -18.91 -12.00
C LEU A 548 7.73 -19.64 -11.62
N ARG A 549 8.67 -19.70 -12.58
CA ARG A 549 10.00 -20.27 -12.42
C ARG A 549 11.07 -19.22 -12.72
N PRO A 550 12.27 -19.32 -12.12
CA PRO A 550 13.40 -18.49 -12.48
C PRO A 550 13.72 -18.58 -13.98
N GLY A 551 14.13 -17.47 -14.58
CA GLY A 551 14.38 -17.37 -16.02
C GLY A 551 14.16 -15.96 -16.57
N ALA A 552 14.55 -15.73 -17.82
CA ALA A 552 14.37 -14.43 -18.46
C ALA A 552 12.89 -14.16 -18.80
N ILE A 553 12.41 -12.94 -18.53
CA ILE A 553 11.09 -12.48 -18.99
C ILE A 553 11.20 -12.05 -20.45
N LYS A 554 10.24 -12.50 -21.28
CA LYS A 554 10.10 -11.97 -22.64
C LYS A 554 9.58 -10.53 -22.59
N ALA A 555 10.23 -9.63 -23.32
CA ALA A 555 9.67 -8.30 -23.55
C ALA A 555 8.28 -8.44 -24.19
N GLY A 556 7.25 -8.00 -23.49
CA GLY A 556 5.89 -7.99 -23.97
C GLY A 556 5.62 -6.70 -24.71
N ARG A 557 4.94 -6.78 -25.86
CA ARG A 557 4.21 -5.59 -26.32
C ARG A 557 3.06 -5.37 -25.34
N LEU A 558 2.91 -4.15 -24.82
CA LEU A 558 1.69 -3.77 -24.11
C LEU A 558 0.49 -4.25 -24.94
N PRO A 559 -0.53 -4.88 -24.32
CA PRO A 559 -1.72 -5.27 -25.05
C PRO A 559 -2.24 -4.04 -25.80
N LYS A 560 -2.44 -4.18 -27.12
CA LYS A 560 -3.11 -3.13 -27.89
C LYS A 560 -4.52 -3.03 -27.29
N SER A 561 -4.80 -1.91 -26.63
CA SER A 561 -6.09 -1.59 -26.01
C SER A 561 -7.20 -1.54 -27.05
#